data_AF-A0A0D0GL50-F1
#
_entry.id   AF-A0A0D0GL50-F1
#
_cell.length_a   1.000
_cell.length_b   1.000
_cell.length_c   1.000
_cell.angle_alpha   90.00
_cell.angle_beta   90.00
_cell.angle_gamma   90.00
#
_symmetry.space_group_name_H-M   'P 1'
#
loop_
_entity.id
_entity.type
_entity.pdbx_description
1 polymer ?
#
loop_
_entity_poly.entity_id
_entity_poly.type
_entity_poly.pdbx_seq_one_letter_code
_entity_poly.pdbx_strand_id
1 'polypeptide(L)'
;MRTKTILIIILTVLITIFLMMNTDAVQFDFIFVKKDISKLLVVGICTFAGFLLGYWAGRPKTVISTYDRNEDEILPVTPPPAGKGTLSDEDRDYIS
;
A
#
# COMPACT_ATOMS: atom_id res chain seq x y z
N MET A 1 -27.16 -12.40 15.69
CA MET A 1 -25.69 -12.29 15.50
C MET A 1 -25.32 -12.98 14.21
N ARG A 2 -24.57 -12.32 13.31
CA ARG A 2 -24.08 -12.96 12.08
C ARG A 2 -22.88 -13.83 12.43
N THR A 3 -22.64 -14.94 11.71
CA THR A 3 -21.46 -15.80 11.93
C THR A 3 -20.15 -15.01 11.96
N LYS A 4 -20.06 -13.98 11.11
CA LYS A 4 -18.93 -13.04 11.07
C LYS A 4 -18.72 -12.34 12.42
N THR A 5 -19.79 -11.92 13.09
CA THR A 5 -19.72 -11.26 14.40
C THR A 5 -19.23 -12.21 15.48
N ILE A 6 -19.74 -13.44 15.50
CA ILE A 6 -19.32 -14.47 16.47
C ILE A 6 -17.84 -14.81 16.29
N LEU A 7 -17.40 -14.98 15.04
CA LEU A 7 -15.99 -15.22 14.72
C LEU A 7 -15.11 -14.07 15.21
N ILE A 8 -15.48 -12.82 14.91
CA ILE A 8 -14.73 -11.65 15.37
C ILE A 8 -14.64 -11.64 16.90
N ILE A 9 -15.74 -11.90 17.61
CA ILE A 9 -15.73 -11.94 19.08
C ILE A 9 -14.76 -13.02 19.60
N ILE A 10 -14.86 -14.25 19.10
CA ILE A 10 -13.96 -15.35 19.51
C ILE A 10 -12.51 -14.97 19.25
N LEU A 11 -12.21 -14.46 18.05
CA LEU A 11 -10.86 -14.02 17.69
C LEU A 11 -10.35 -12.92 18.62
N THR A 12 -11.17 -11.92 18.93
CA THR A 12 -10.78 -10.83 19.83
C THR A 12 -10.49 -11.33 21.24
N VAL A 13 -11.29 -12.27 21.78
CA VAL A 13 -11.06 -12.86 23.10
C VAL A 13 -9.76 -13.67 23.10
N LEU A 14 -9.52 -14.51 22.09
CA LEU A 14 -8.28 -15.28 21.96
C LEU A 14 -7.05 -14.38 21.87
N ILE A 15 -7.10 -13.34 21.04
CA ILE A 15 -6.03 -12.35 20.91
C ILE A 15 -5.78 -11.67 22.27
N THR A 16 -6.84 -11.25 22.96
CA THR A 16 -6.70 -10.58 24.27
C THR A 16 -6.01 -11.48 25.30
N ILE A 17 -6.43 -12.74 25.39
CA ILE A 17 -5.80 -13.73 26.28
C ILE A 17 -4.33 -13.95 25.90
N PHE A 18 -4.05 -14.13 24.60
CA PHE A 18 -2.69 -14.31 24.09
C PHE A 18 -1.80 -13.12 24.46
N LEU A 19 -2.31 -11.89 24.31
CA LEU A 19 -1.59 -10.68 24.70
C LEU A 19 -1.32 -10.69 26.21
N MET A 20 -2.34 -10.92 27.04
CA MET A 20 -2.20 -10.95 28.50
C MET A 20 -1.17 -11.98 28.96
N MET A 21 -1.21 -13.20 28.39
CA MET A 21 -0.29 -14.28 28.76
C MET A 21 1.17 -14.01 28.36
N ASN A 22 1.41 -13.16 27.36
CA ASN A 22 2.74 -12.87 26.85
C ASN A 22 3.17 -11.42 27.16
N THR A 23 2.64 -10.82 28.23
CA THR A 23 2.95 -9.43 28.61
C THR A 23 4.25 -9.25 29.39
N ASP A 24 5.11 -10.27 29.47
CA ASP A 24 6.38 -10.21 30.19
C ASP A 24 7.16 -8.92 29.93
N ALA A 25 7.55 -8.27 31.02
CA ALA A 25 8.25 -7.01 31.00
C ALA A 25 9.73 -7.19 30.63
N VAL A 26 10.24 -6.28 29.81
CA VAL A 26 11.67 -6.04 29.62
C VAL A 26 11.99 -4.66 30.15
N GLN A 27 13.12 -4.59 30.85
CA GLN A 27 13.69 -3.33 31.29
C GLN A 27 14.23 -2.59 30.08
N PHE A 28 13.64 -1.45 29.76
CA PHE A 28 14.19 -0.52 28.78
C PHE A 28 14.82 0.65 29.54
N ASP A 29 16.15 0.74 29.46
CA ASP A 29 16.90 1.91 29.87
C ASP A 29 16.83 2.95 28.73
N PHE A 30 15.81 3.79 28.74
CA PHE A 30 15.81 4.98 27.89
C PHE A 30 16.80 6.00 28.46
N ILE A 31 17.32 6.87 27.58
CA ILE A 31 18.39 7.85 27.90
C ILE A 31 18.12 8.66 29.19
N PHE A 32 16.86 8.86 29.58
CA PHE A 32 16.48 9.59 30.78
C PHE A 32 15.51 8.87 31.73
N VAL A 33 15.02 7.67 31.41
CA VAL A 33 13.99 6.98 32.21
C VAL A 33 14.15 5.47 32.10
N LYS A 34 14.17 4.78 33.25
CA LYS A 34 14.07 3.32 33.31
C LYS A 34 12.60 2.94 33.39
N LYS A 35 12.10 2.21 32.40
CA LYS A 35 10.71 1.77 32.40
C LYS A 35 10.60 0.32 31.93
N ASP A 36 9.82 -0.44 32.68
CA ASP A 36 9.45 -1.79 32.34
C ASP A 36 8.34 -1.75 31.29
N ILE A 37 8.66 -2.24 30.08
CA ILE A 37 7.73 -2.28 28.95
C ILE A 37 7.61 -3.73 28.49
N SER A 38 6.40 -4.17 28.19
CA SER A 38 6.15 -5.51 27.68
C SER A 38 6.87 -5.76 26.35
N LYS A 39 7.53 -6.92 26.20
CA LYS A 39 8.14 -7.36 24.93
C LYS A 39 7.15 -7.33 23.78
N LEU A 40 5.91 -7.77 24.03
CA LEU A 40 4.85 -7.79 23.03
C LEU A 40 4.51 -6.40 22.51
N LEU A 41 4.48 -5.39 23.39
CA LEU A 41 4.18 -4.02 23.01
C LEU A 41 5.27 -3.47 22.09
N VAL A 42 6.53 -3.74 22.41
CA VAL A 42 7.67 -3.30 21.57
C VAL A 42 7.65 -3.97 20.22
N VAL A 43 7.47 -5.30 20.16
CA VAL A 43 7.35 -6.03 18.90
C VAL A 43 6.17 -5.52 18.08
N GLY A 44 5.02 -5.27 18.72
CA GLY A 44 3.83 -4.73 18.07
C GLY A 44 4.07 -3.35 17.43
N ILE A 45 4.66 -2.42 18.18
CA ILE A 45 4.98 -1.08 17.68
C ILE A 45 6.03 -1.15 16.56
N CYS A 46 7.10 -1.91 16.74
CA CYS A 46 8.15 -2.05 15.72
C CYS A 46 7.61 -2.69 14.44
N THR A 47 6.76 -3.71 14.55
CA THR A 47 6.12 -4.36 13.39
C THR A 47 5.18 -3.40 12.68
N PHE A 48 4.38 -2.63 13.43
CA PHE A 48 3.47 -1.66 12.84
C PHE A 48 4.22 -0.52 12.15
N ALA A 49 5.22 0.07 12.81
CA ALA A 49 6.06 1.12 12.24
C ALA A 49 6.83 0.61 11.02
N GLY A 50 7.42 -0.58 11.11
CA GLY A 50 8.10 -1.25 9.99
C GLY A 50 7.17 -1.53 8.82
N PHE A 51 5.93 -1.95 9.08
CA PHE A 51 4.91 -2.14 8.04
C PHE A 51 4.53 -0.82 7.37
N LEU A 52 4.32 0.26 8.11
CA LEU A 52 4.03 1.59 7.55
C LEU A 52 5.19 2.09 6.67
N LEU A 53 6.42 1.99 7.17
CA LEU A 53 7.61 2.39 6.42
C LEU A 53 7.82 1.51 5.19
N GLY A 54 7.65 0.20 5.33
CA GLY A 54 7.75 -0.76 4.22
C GLY A 54 6.67 -0.54 3.16
N TYR A 55 5.44 -0.24 3.58
CA TYR A 55 4.35 0.11 2.67
C TYR A 55 4.64 1.39 1.90
N TRP A 56 5.15 2.43 2.59
CA TRP A 56 5.50 3.68 1.92
C TRP A 56 6.69 3.51 0.98
N ALA A 57 7.74 2.81 1.41
CA ALA A 57 8.91 2.52 0.59
C ALA A 57 8.59 1.61 -0.61
N GLY A 58 7.69 0.64 -0.42
CA GLY A 58 7.29 -0.33 -1.43
C GLY A 58 6.19 0.16 -2.37
N ARG A 59 5.61 1.35 -2.16
CA ARG A 59 4.56 1.89 -3.04
C ARG A 59 5.16 2.21 -4.41
N PRO A 60 4.80 1.47 -5.48
CA PRO A 60 5.30 1.75 -6.81
C PRO A 60 4.85 3.16 -7.25
N LYS A 61 5.80 4.01 -7.63
CA LYS A 61 5.52 5.39 -8.06
C LYS A 61 4.85 5.47 -9.43
N THR A 62 5.05 4.44 -10.24
CA THR A 62 4.45 4.28 -11.57
C THR A 62 3.92 2.86 -11.66
N VAL A 63 2.63 2.73 -11.94
CA VAL A 63 2.07 1.49 -12.45
C VAL A 63 2.46 1.43 -13.91
N ILE A 64 3.43 0.58 -14.26
CA ILE A 64 3.63 0.22 -15.66
C ILE A 64 2.42 -0.63 -16.04
N SER A 65 1.41 0.05 -16.57
CA SER A 65 0.33 -0.61 -17.29
C SER A 65 0.98 -1.35 -18.45
N THR A 66 0.84 -2.67 -18.50
CA THR A 66 1.35 -3.49 -19.61
C THR A 66 0.74 -3.12 -20.97
N TYR A 67 -0.18 -2.15 -21.01
CA TYR A 67 -0.73 -1.54 -22.22
C TYR A 67 0.00 -0.28 -22.70
N ASP A 68 0.95 0.27 -21.92
CA ASP A 68 1.66 1.51 -22.27
C ASP A 68 3.10 1.23 -22.75
N ARG A 69 3.26 0.16 -23.51
CA ARG A 69 4.43 -0.02 -24.39
C ARG A 69 3.98 0.34 -25.80
N ASN A 70 3.74 1.64 -26.01
CA ASN A 70 3.80 2.19 -27.36
C ASN A 70 5.29 2.38 -27.66
N GLU A 71 5.80 1.68 -28.66
CA GLU A 71 7.19 1.73 -29.10
C GLU A 71 7.52 3.01 -29.88
N ASP A 72 6.62 4.01 -29.82
CA ASP A 72 6.60 5.17 -30.71
C ASP A 72 6.58 6.51 -29.95
N GLU A 73 7.53 6.73 -29.04
CA GLU A 73 7.88 8.10 -28.64
C GLU A 73 9.40 8.32 -28.67
N ILE A 74 9.89 8.59 -29.88
CA ILE A 74 10.90 9.63 -30.06
C ILE A 74 10.32 10.64 -31.04
N LEU A 75 9.42 11.53 -30.60
CA LEU A 75 9.25 12.85 -31.24
C LEU A 75 8.85 13.90 -30.18
N PRO A 76 9.39 15.12 -30.26
CA PRO A 76 9.28 16.11 -29.21
C PRO A 76 7.90 16.77 -29.18
N VAL A 77 7.44 16.97 -27.94
CA VAL A 77 6.29 17.76 -27.49
C VAL A 77 6.01 18.97 -28.38
N THR A 78 5.02 18.85 -29.27
CA THR A 78 4.27 19.99 -29.80
C THR A 78 2.78 19.66 -29.64
N PRO A 79 1.98 20.49 -28.94
CA PRO A 79 0.56 20.19 -28.78
C PRO A 79 -0.14 20.28 -30.14
N PRO A 80 -0.90 19.26 -30.58
CA PRO A 80 -1.62 19.35 -31.85
C PRO A 80 -2.77 20.36 -31.71
N PRO A 81 -2.99 21.22 -32.72
CA PRO A 81 -4.09 22.17 -32.71
C PRO A 81 -5.43 21.42 -32.75
N ALA A 82 -6.36 21.85 -31.89
CA ALA A 82 -7.72 21.38 -31.89
C ALA A 82 -8.37 21.61 -33.26
N GLY A 83 -8.73 20.53 -33.95
CA GLY A 83 -9.54 20.58 -35.16
C GLY A 83 -8.79 20.32 -36.46
N LYS A 84 -8.41 19.07 -36.72
CA LYS A 84 -8.51 18.44 -38.04
C LYS A 84 -8.33 16.94 -37.87
N GLY A 85 -9.24 16.17 -38.47
CA GLY A 85 -9.42 14.75 -38.22
C GLY A 85 -8.13 13.95 -38.37
N THR A 86 -7.93 13.03 -37.45
CA THR A 86 -6.80 12.09 -37.32
C THR A 86 -6.79 11.00 -38.40
N LEU A 87 -7.48 11.22 -39.53
CA LEU A 87 -7.58 10.27 -40.63
C LEU A 87 -6.92 10.87 -41.86
N SER A 88 -6.11 10.06 -42.53
CA SER A 88 -5.49 10.41 -43.81
C SER A 88 -6.57 10.58 -44.89
N ASP A 89 -6.24 11.25 -45.98
CA ASP A 89 -7.17 11.44 -47.09
C ASP A 89 -7.56 10.10 -47.74
N GLU A 90 -6.69 9.09 -47.70
CA GLU A 90 -6.97 7.73 -48.19
C GLU A 90 -7.98 7.00 -47.30
N ASP A 91 -7.92 7.15 -45.97
CA ASP A 91 -8.86 6.48 -45.05
C ASP A 91 -10.29 7.01 -45.18
N ARG A 92 -10.46 8.24 -45.68
CA ARG A 92 -11.77 8.88 -45.84
C ARG A 92 -12.61 8.27 -46.96
N ASP A 93 -11.96 7.79 -48.03
CA ASP A 93 -12.62 7.19 -49.19
C ASP A 93 -13.19 5.80 -48.89
N TYR A 94 -12.72 5.14 -47.83
CA TYR A 94 -13.21 3.82 -47.40
C TYR A 94 -14.51 3.87 -46.60
N ILE A 95 -14.89 5.03 -46.07
CA ILE A 95 -16.07 5.19 -45.20
C ILE A 95 -17.21 5.99 -45.86
N SER A 96 -17.04 6.42 -47.11
CA SER A 96 -18.06 7.09 -47.94
C SER A 96 -18.94 6.12 -48.72
#